data_AF-A0A0F8VCS5-F1
#
_entry.id   AF-A0A0F8VCS5-F1
#
_cell.length_a   1.000
_cell.length_b   1.000
_cell.length_c   1.000
_cell.angle_alpha   90.00
_cell.angle_beta   90.00
_cell.angle_gamma   90.00
#
_symmetry.space_group_name_H-M   'P 1'
#
loop_
_entity.id
_entity.type
_entity.pdbx_description
1 polymer ?
#
loop_
_entity_poly.entity_id
_entity_poly.type
_entity_poly.pdbx_seq_one_letter_code
_entity_poly.pdbx_strand_id
1 'polypeptide(L)'
;MGSYEAVVNGSHVASSSASPWVDDPIAIVGIGLRLPGGIRTTQQYWEFLKNKGSARSRVPDNRYRTESFVGPAGKAGHTATEYGYFLNDADLGAIDSSFWSMSRKEIGLMDPQQRLMLEVAFEALENSGTTDYKGKDIGCFVGTFGEDWVDLQSRDPLNSGLYRIPGYGDFAISNRVSYELGLTGP
;
A
#
# COMPACT_ATOMS: atom_id res chain seq x y z
N MET A 1 -4.98 40.34 43.07
CA MET A 1 -4.01 39.81 42.08
C MET A 1 -3.47 38.51 42.63
N GLY A 2 -4.17 37.40 42.37
CA GLY A 2 -3.76 36.06 42.77
C GLY A 2 -3.43 35.27 41.53
N SER A 3 -2.17 34.83 41.43
CA SER A 3 -1.63 33.99 40.37
C SER A 3 -2.32 32.62 40.36
N TYR A 4 -2.78 32.18 39.19
CA TYR A 4 -3.19 30.80 38.98
C TYR A 4 -1.92 29.99 38.65
N GLU A 5 -1.60 29.00 39.49
CA GLU A 5 -0.68 27.93 39.10
C GLU A 5 -1.51 26.80 38.49
N ALA A 6 -1.13 26.37 37.29
CA ALA A 6 -1.74 25.22 36.64
C ALA A 6 -1.23 23.94 37.32
N VAL A 7 -2.11 23.26 38.06
CA VAL A 7 -1.89 21.91 38.55
C VAL A 7 -1.90 20.96 37.36
N VAL A 8 -0.76 20.33 37.09
CA VAL A 8 -0.62 19.30 36.05
C VAL A 8 -1.16 17.98 36.63
N ASN A 9 -2.25 17.48 36.05
CA ASN A 9 -2.86 16.22 36.50
C ASN A 9 -2.02 15.00 36.08
N GLY A 10 -1.74 14.10 37.02
CA GLY A 10 -1.59 12.68 36.68
C GLY A 10 -0.49 11.86 37.37
N SER A 11 -0.12 12.09 38.63
CA SER A 11 0.66 11.11 39.40
C SER A 11 -0.25 9.99 39.93
N HIS A 12 -0.52 8.97 39.12
CA HIS A 12 -1.04 7.69 39.61
C HIS A 12 0.08 6.66 39.63
N VAL A 13 0.67 6.46 40.81
CA VAL A 13 1.42 5.24 41.12
C VAL A 13 0.38 4.15 41.39
N ALA A 14 -0.02 3.43 40.34
CA ALA A 14 -0.71 2.16 40.47
C ALA A 14 0.32 1.06 40.18
N SER A 15 0.64 0.23 41.19
CA SER A 15 1.38 -1.01 40.95
C SER A 15 0.47 -1.98 40.20
N SER A 16 0.41 -1.83 38.90
CA SER A 16 -0.15 -2.80 37.97
C SER A 16 0.93 -3.84 37.72
N SER A 17 0.68 -5.10 38.04
CA SER A 17 1.41 -6.19 37.41
C SER A 17 0.96 -6.23 35.94
N ALA A 18 1.53 -5.34 35.14
CA ALA A 18 1.23 -5.21 33.73
C ALA A 18 1.61 -6.51 33.01
N SER A 19 0.75 -6.95 32.10
CA SER A 19 1.11 -7.95 31.11
C SER A 19 2.40 -7.48 30.42
N PRO A 20 3.44 -8.32 30.28
CA PRO A 20 4.73 -7.91 29.70
C PRO A 20 4.63 -7.39 28.26
N TRP A 21 3.44 -7.44 27.65
CA TRP A 21 3.16 -7.07 26.28
C TRP A 21 2.46 -5.72 26.09
N VAL A 22 1.98 -5.08 27.17
CA VAL A 22 1.14 -3.87 27.05
C VAL A 22 1.97 -2.58 27.11
N ASP A 23 3.21 -2.65 27.56
CA ASP A 23 4.02 -1.46 27.89
C ASP A 23 5.23 -1.24 26.97
N ASP A 24 5.53 -2.13 26.02
CA ASP A 24 6.64 -1.94 25.09
C ASP A 24 6.20 -1.07 23.90
N PRO A 25 6.74 0.16 23.75
CA PRO A 25 6.39 1.01 22.63
C PRO A 25 6.90 0.43 21.30
N ILE A 26 6.06 0.44 20.27
CA ILE A 26 6.44 0.00 18.92
C ILE A 26 7.06 1.16 18.15
N ALA A 27 8.32 1.02 17.75
CA ALA A 27 9.01 2.01 16.93
C ALA A 27 8.69 1.83 15.43
N ILE A 28 8.41 2.93 14.75
CA ILE A 28 8.37 2.97 13.28
C ILE A 28 9.79 3.28 12.80
N VAL A 29 10.45 2.28 12.23
CA VAL A 29 11.86 2.37 11.85
C VAL A 29 12.09 2.63 10.37
N GLY A 30 11.10 2.39 9.51
CA GLY A 30 11.19 2.64 8.07
C GLY A 30 9.82 2.83 7.43
N ILE A 31 9.79 3.60 6.33
CA ILE A 31 8.56 3.92 5.58
C ILE A 31 8.86 3.85 4.08
N GLY A 32 8.09 3.06 3.35
CA GLY A 32 7.97 3.09 1.89
C GLY A 32 6.58 3.61 1.51
N LEU A 33 6.47 4.31 0.37
CA LEU A 33 5.18 4.81 -0.10
C LEU A 33 5.10 4.98 -1.62
N ARG A 34 3.87 4.92 -2.12
CA ARG A 34 3.47 5.31 -3.47
C ARG A 34 2.17 6.08 -3.34
N LEU A 35 2.18 7.36 -3.67
CA LEU A 35 1.01 8.24 -3.52
C LEU A 35 0.75 9.04 -4.81
N PRO A 36 -0.50 9.47 -5.03
CA PRO A 36 -0.87 10.33 -6.16
C PRO A 36 0.00 11.58 -6.25
N GLY A 37 0.18 12.09 -7.48
CA GLY A 37 1.08 13.23 -7.74
C GLY A 37 2.55 12.80 -7.92
N GLY A 38 2.81 11.51 -8.14
CA GLY A 38 4.16 10.97 -8.36
C GLY A 38 5.03 10.95 -7.11
N ILE A 39 4.41 10.93 -5.93
CA ILE A 39 5.10 10.96 -4.65
C ILE A 39 5.56 9.54 -4.30
N ARG A 40 6.87 9.38 -4.11
CA ARG A 40 7.54 8.09 -3.87
C ARG A 40 8.41 8.09 -2.61
N THR A 41 8.71 9.26 -2.04
CA THR A 41 9.53 9.35 -0.83
C THR A 41 8.84 10.14 0.27
N THR A 42 9.26 9.89 1.52
CA THR A 42 8.75 10.61 2.69
C THR A 42 9.07 12.11 2.62
N GLN A 43 10.20 12.50 2.05
CA GLN A 43 10.56 13.91 1.83
C GLN A 43 9.62 14.57 0.82
N GLN A 44 9.34 13.92 -0.31
CA GLN A 44 8.38 14.43 -1.29
C GLN A 44 6.98 14.59 -0.67
N TYR A 45 6.56 13.59 0.10
CA TYR A 45 5.28 13.64 0.80
C TYR A 45 5.23 14.79 1.81
N TRP A 46 6.30 14.99 2.59
CA TRP A 46 6.39 16.08 3.56
C TRP A 46 6.32 17.45 2.90
N GLU A 47 7.06 17.66 1.81
CA GLU A 47 6.99 18.92 1.05
C GLU A 47 5.59 19.14 0.45
N PHE A 48 4.96 18.09 -0.07
CA PHE A 48 3.60 18.15 -0.59
C PHE A 48 2.60 18.60 0.48
N LEU A 49 2.70 18.04 1.70
CA LEU A 49 1.84 18.42 2.82
C LEU A 49 2.09 19.87 3.28
N LYS A 50 3.36 20.27 3.47
CA LYS A 50 3.71 21.64 3.85
C LYS A 50 3.17 22.67 2.86
N ASN A 51 3.24 22.35 1.58
CA ASN A 51 2.76 23.22 0.50
C ASN A 51 1.24 23.11 0.26
N LYS A 52 0.51 22.33 1.07
CA LYS A 52 -0.94 22.09 0.93
C LYS A 52 -1.31 21.62 -0.49
N GLY A 53 -0.47 20.74 -1.06
CA GLY A 53 -0.64 20.24 -2.42
C GLY A 53 -1.95 19.48 -2.61
N SER A 54 -2.46 19.48 -3.85
CA SER A 54 -3.55 18.60 -4.28
C SER A 54 -3.10 17.81 -5.49
N ALA A 55 -3.17 16.48 -5.39
CA ALA A 55 -2.84 15.56 -6.48
C ALA A 55 -4.08 15.18 -7.29
N ARG A 56 -5.14 15.99 -7.22
CA ARG A 56 -6.37 15.74 -7.97
C ARG A 56 -6.07 15.90 -9.46
N SER A 57 -6.36 14.87 -10.23
CA SER A 57 -6.20 14.88 -11.68
C SER A 57 -7.47 14.37 -12.35
N ARG A 58 -7.59 14.62 -13.65
CA ARG A 58 -8.54 13.88 -14.48
C ARG A 58 -8.16 12.39 -14.47
N VAL A 59 -9.14 11.50 -14.67
CA VAL A 59 -8.87 10.08 -14.90
C VAL A 59 -7.89 9.95 -16.07
N PRO A 60 -6.78 9.20 -15.91
CA PRO A 60 -5.86 8.94 -17.02
C PRO A 60 -6.55 8.24 -18.20
N ASP A 61 -6.27 8.68 -19.43
CA ASP A 61 -6.95 8.19 -20.64
C ASP A 61 -6.79 6.68 -20.89
N ASN A 62 -5.77 6.07 -20.30
CA ASN A 62 -5.48 4.63 -20.39
C ASN A 62 -6.17 3.78 -19.31
N ARG A 63 -6.93 4.37 -18.37
CA ARG A 63 -7.69 3.65 -17.34
C ARG A 63 -9.04 3.18 -17.89
N TYR A 64 -9.86 4.13 -18.29
CA TYR A 64 -11.16 3.91 -18.92
C TYR A 64 -11.65 5.17 -19.62
N ARG A 65 -12.60 5.02 -20.55
CA ARG A 65 -13.22 6.13 -21.28
C ARG A 65 -14.20 6.89 -20.39
N THR A 66 -13.71 7.94 -19.75
CA THR A 66 -14.47 8.69 -18.74
C THR A 66 -15.77 9.27 -19.29
N GLU A 67 -15.80 9.68 -20.55
CA GLU A 67 -16.99 10.22 -21.22
C GLU A 67 -18.15 9.22 -21.30
N SER A 68 -17.85 7.92 -21.21
CA SER A 68 -18.86 6.85 -21.22
C SER A 68 -19.48 6.58 -19.84
N PHE A 69 -18.87 7.11 -18.77
CA PHE A 69 -19.29 6.83 -17.38
C PHE A 69 -19.70 8.07 -16.61
N VAL A 70 -19.37 9.28 -17.05
CA VAL A 70 -19.80 10.50 -16.35
C VAL A 70 -21.30 10.74 -16.57
N GLY A 71 -22.03 10.98 -15.47
CA GLY A 71 -23.46 11.27 -15.51
C GLY A 71 -23.95 11.97 -14.24
N PRO A 72 -25.26 12.23 -14.12
CA PRO A 72 -25.84 12.84 -12.93
C PRO A 72 -25.55 12.02 -11.66
N ALA A 73 -25.29 12.71 -10.54
CA ALA A 73 -25.05 12.06 -9.25
C ALA A 73 -26.22 11.12 -8.88
N GLY A 74 -25.90 9.89 -8.46
CA GLY A 74 -26.88 8.88 -8.07
C GLY A 74 -27.43 8.03 -9.23
N LYS A 75 -27.07 8.31 -10.49
CA LYS A 75 -27.42 7.44 -11.62
C LYS A 75 -26.59 6.15 -11.57
N ALA A 76 -27.26 5.00 -11.56
CA ALA A 76 -26.59 3.70 -11.56
C ALA A 76 -25.62 3.55 -12.75
N GLY A 77 -24.45 2.97 -12.49
CA GLY A 77 -23.39 2.76 -13.50
C GLY A 77 -22.68 4.03 -13.97
N HIS A 78 -22.91 5.18 -13.32
CA HIS A 78 -22.26 6.44 -13.66
C HIS A 78 -21.51 7.02 -12.46
N THR A 79 -20.43 7.76 -12.75
CA THR A 79 -19.72 8.62 -11.81
C THR A 79 -20.16 10.07 -11.99
N ALA A 80 -20.18 10.84 -10.91
CA ALA A 80 -20.50 12.27 -10.97
C ALA A 80 -19.30 13.16 -11.37
N THR A 81 -18.11 12.58 -11.50
CA THR A 81 -16.85 13.33 -11.71
C THR A 81 -15.91 12.57 -12.64
N GLU A 82 -15.19 13.32 -13.48
CA GLU A 82 -14.06 12.84 -14.28
C GLU A 82 -12.70 13.01 -13.59
N TYR A 83 -12.72 13.40 -12.31
CA TYR A 83 -11.51 13.65 -11.52
C TYR A 83 -11.41 12.71 -10.33
N GLY A 84 -10.19 12.37 -9.96
CA GLY A 84 -9.83 11.54 -8.82
C GLY A 84 -8.37 11.73 -8.44
N TYR A 85 -7.81 10.74 -7.74
CA TYR A 85 -6.41 10.70 -7.36
C TYR A 85 -5.82 9.38 -7.84
N PHE A 86 -4.82 9.45 -8.69
CA PHE A 86 -4.29 8.28 -9.39
C PHE A 86 -2.79 8.17 -9.18
N LEU A 87 -2.31 6.93 -9.05
CA LEU A 87 -0.90 6.63 -9.23
C LEU A 87 -0.53 6.75 -10.71
N ASN A 88 0.75 7.04 -10.96
CA ASN A 88 1.28 7.14 -12.31
C ASN A 88 1.23 5.76 -12.99
N ASP A 89 1.00 5.73 -14.30
CA ASP A 89 0.90 4.48 -15.07
C ASP A 89 2.17 3.65 -15.07
N ALA A 90 3.32 4.32 -15.04
CA ALA A 90 4.60 3.66 -14.88
C ALA A 90 4.61 2.80 -13.61
N ASP A 91 3.99 3.26 -12.53
CA ASP A 91 4.00 2.56 -11.23
C ASP A 91 3.12 1.32 -11.23
N LEU A 92 2.03 1.32 -12.02
CA LEU A 92 1.14 0.15 -12.11
C LEU A 92 1.66 -0.92 -13.08
N GLY A 93 2.48 -0.53 -14.05
CA GLY A 93 2.99 -1.42 -15.10
C GLY A 93 4.41 -1.92 -14.86
N ALA A 94 5.27 -1.10 -14.28
CA ALA A 94 6.69 -1.38 -14.14
C ALA A 94 6.99 -2.08 -12.81
N ILE A 95 7.73 -3.18 -12.89
CA ILE A 95 8.44 -3.79 -11.78
C ILE A 95 9.72 -4.40 -12.35
N ASP A 96 10.83 -4.31 -11.62
CA ASP A 96 12.08 -4.92 -12.06
C ASP A 96 12.03 -6.44 -11.94
N SER A 97 11.68 -7.11 -13.04
CA SER A 97 11.61 -8.57 -13.10
C SER A 97 12.93 -9.29 -12.82
N SER A 98 14.08 -8.60 -12.87
CA SER A 98 15.38 -9.22 -12.58
C SER A 98 15.70 -9.28 -11.10
N PHE A 99 15.01 -8.47 -10.30
CA PHE A 99 15.19 -8.41 -8.84
C PHE A 99 14.40 -9.53 -8.12
N TRP A 100 13.26 -9.94 -8.69
CA TRP A 100 12.34 -10.90 -8.08
C TRP A 100 12.50 -12.31 -8.66
N SER A 101 12.10 -13.33 -7.91
CA SER A 101 12.21 -14.74 -8.34
C SER A 101 11.27 -15.15 -9.49
N MET A 102 10.36 -14.25 -9.85
CA MET A 102 9.20 -14.51 -10.70
C MET A 102 9.51 -14.45 -12.19
N SER A 103 8.77 -15.21 -12.99
CA SER A 103 8.89 -15.12 -14.44
C SER A 103 8.22 -13.85 -15.00
N ARG A 104 8.69 -13.36 -16.16
CA ARG A 104 8.01 -12.24 -16.87
C ARG A 104 6.54 -12.52 -17.16
N LYS A 105 6.18 -13.78 -17.46
CA LYS A 105 4.80 -14.19 -17.72
C LYS A 105 3.93 -14.05 -16.47
N GLU A 106 4.47 -14.44 -15.33
CA GLU A 106 3.79 -14.32 -14.05
C GLU A 106 3.59 -12.85 -13.67
N ILE A 107 4.66 -12.05 -13.71
CA ILE A 107 4.62 -10.61 -13.43
C ILE A 107 3.58 -9.88 -14.29
N GLY A 108 3.47 -10.24 -15.58
CA GLY A 108 2.51 -9.62 -16.50
C GLY A 108 1.04 -9.88 -16.13
N LEU A 109 0.76 -10.91 -15.33
CA LEU A 109 -0.59 -11.28 -14.88
C LEU A 109 -0.87 -10.83 -13.44
N MET A 110 0.16 -10.44 -12.69
CA MET A 110 0.02 -10.02 -11.31
C MET A 110 -0.80 -8.74 -11.17
N ASP A 111 -1.63 -8.71 -10.15
CA ASP A 111 -2.32 -7.51 -9.69
C ASP A 111 -1.28 -6.38 -9.46
N PRO A 112 -1.51 -5.18 -10.03
CA PRO A 112 -0.71 -3.99 -9.71
C PRO A 112 -0.48 -3.78 -8.20
N GLN A 113 -1.46 -4.09 -7.34
CA GLN A 113 -1.32 -3.98 -5.89
C GLN A 113 -0.21 -4.86 -5.33
N GLN A 114 -0.09 -6.10 -5.81
CA GLN A 114 1.00 -7.01 -5.41
C GLN A 114 2.36 -6.48 -5.86
N ARG A 115 2.45 -6.02 -7.11
CA ARG A 115 3.69 -5.47 -7.68
C ARG A 115 4.18 -4.24 -6.91
N LEU A 116 3.27 -3.32 -6.60
CA LEU A 116 3.56 -2.14 -5.81
C LEU A 116 3.98 -2.50 -4.39
N MET A 117 3.28 -3.44 -3.74
CA MET A 117 3.58 -3.80 -2.35
C MET A 117 4.97 -4.42 -2.22
N LEU A 118 5.42 -5.21 -3.20
CA LEU A 118 6.77 -5.77 -3.23
C LEU A 118 7.84 -4.67 -3.19
N GLU A 119 7.75 -3.67 -4.07
CA GLU A 119 8.69 -2.55 -4.08
C GLU A 119 8.60 -1.72 -2.80
N VAL A 120 7.39 -1.39 -2.36
CA VAL A 120 7.17 -0.54 -1.18
C VAL A 120 7.67 -1.21 0.10
N ALA A 121 7.44 -2.51 0.26
CA ALA A 121 7.93 -3.26 1.41
C ALA A 121 9.46 -3.35 1.42
N PHE A 122 10.07 -3.58 0.24
CA PHE A 122 11.52 -3.58 0.10
C PHE A 122 12.13 -2.21 0.45
N GLU A 123 11.59 -1.12 -0.12
CA GLU A 123 12.04 0.24 0.16
C GLU A 123 11.83 0.65 1.63
N ALA A 124 10.78 0.15 2.29
CA ALA A 124 10.58 0.37 3.71
C ALA A 124 11.68 -0.27 4.57
N LEU A 125 12.12 -1.49 4.21
CA LEU A 125 13.26 -2.17 4.85
C LEU A 125 14.59 -1.48 4.56
N GLU A 126 14.80 -1.02 3.31
CA GLU A 126 15.98 -0.22 2.98
C GLU A 126 16.00 1.09 3.77
N ASN A 127 14.86 1.77 3.87
CA ASN A 127 14.73 3.01 4.63
C ASN A 127 15.01 2.81 6.13
N SER A 128 14.69 1.64 6.69
CA SER A 128 15.03 1.32 8.08
C SER A 128 16.50 0.97 8.29
N GLY A 129 17.27 0.79 7.22
CA GLY A 129 18.66 0.32 7.30
C GLY A 129 18.79 -1.14 7.72
N THR A 130 17.71 -1.92 7.64
CA THR A 130 17.71 -3.33 8.06
C THR A 130 18.27 -4.20 6.94
N THR A 131 19.35 -4.93 7.20
CA THR A 131 20.01 -5.78 6.18
C THR A 131 19.89 -7.29 6.44
N ASP A 132 19.65 -7.71 7.69
CA ASP A 132 19.59 -9.12 8.10
C ASP A 132 18.14 -9.57 8.40
N TYR A 133 17.23 -9.43 7.42
CA TYR A 133 15.82 -9.77 7.58
C TYR A 133 15.44 -11.17 7.06
N LYS A 134 16.26 -11.78 6.20
CA LYS A 134 15.98 -13.10 5.62
C LYS A 134 16.02 -14.20 6.69
N GLY A 135 14.98 -15.03 6.72
CA GLY A 135 14.80 -16.14 7.66
C GLY A 135 14.40 -15.69 9.08
N LYS A 136 14.10 -14.42 9.29
CA LYS A 136 13.70 -13.90 10.61
C LYS A 136 12.19 -14.00 10.80
N ASP A 137 11.81 -14.13 12.07
CA ASP A 137 10.42 -14.06 12.53
C ASP A 137 9.90 -12.62 12.45
N ILE A 138 9.63 -12.18 11.22
CA ILE A 138 9.07 -10.88 10.86
C ILE A 138 7.72 -11.15 10.21
N GLY A 139 6.66 -10.58 10.76
CA GLY A 139 5.33 -10.69 10.19
C GLY A 139 5.05 -9.66 9.09
N CYS A 140 4.20 -10.02 8.12
CA CYS A 140 3.75 -9.16 7.04
C CYS A 140 2.22 -9.01 7.07
N PHE A 141 1.76 -7.87 7.57
CA PHE A 141 0.33 -7.58 7.70
C PHE A 141 -0.06 -6.52 6.67
N VAL A 142 -0.94 -6.88 5.74
CA VAL A 142 -1.39 -6.00 4.66
C VAL A 142 -2.91 -5.84 4.70
N GLY A 143 -3.35 -4.57 4.72
CA GLY A 143 -4.73 -4.22 4.43
C GLY A 143 -4.89 -3.99 2.93
N THR A 144 -5.80 -4.73 2.29
CA THR A 144 -6.14 -4.58 0.88
C THR A 144 -7.65 -4.46 0.72
N PHE A 145 -8.08 -3.81 -0.36
CA PHE A 145 -9.48 -3.71 -0.72
C PHE A 145 -9.61 -3.56 -2.23
N GLY A 146 -10.62 -4.20 -2.80
CA GLY A 146 -10.94 -4.14 -4.22
C GLY A 146 -10.47 -5.39 -4.94
N GLU A 147 -11.39 -6.02 -5.65
CA GLU A 147 -11.15 -7.22 -6.47
C GLU A 147 -11.23 -6.89 -7.97
N ASP A 148 -11.08 -5.61 -8.34
CA ASP A 148 -11.26 -5.13 -9.71
C ASP A 148 -10.35 -5.87 -10.71
N TRP A 149 -9.12 -6.21 -10.30
CA TRP A 149 -8.22 -6.98 -11.15
C TRP A 149 -8.70 -8.42 -11.35
N VAL A 150 -9.24 -9.06 -10.31
CA VAL A 150 -9.86 -10.40 -10.40
C VAL A 150 -11.04 -10.36 -11.37
N ASP A 151 -11.88 -9.34 -11.26
CA ASP A 151 -13.05 -9.13 -12.12
C ASP A 151 -12.63 -8.91 -13.57
N LEU A 152 -11.66 -8.02 -13.82
CA LEU A 152 -11.12 -7.76 -15.15
C LEU A 152 -10.55 -9.03 -15.79
N GLN A 153 -9.77 -9.81 -15.02
CA GLN A 153 -9.16 -11.06 -15.47
C GLN A 153 -10.22 -12.15 -15.74
N SER A 154 -11.32 -12.15 -14.99
CA SER A 154 -12.42 -13.12 -15.14
C SER A 154 -13.32 -12.85 -16.36
N ARG A 155 -13.22 -11.66 -16.97
CA ARG A 155 -13.94 -11.33 -18.21
C ARG A 155 -13.38 -12.03 -19.44
N ASP A 156 -12.14 -12.51 -19.39
CA ASP A 156 -11.58 -13.36 -20.43
C ASP A 156 -11.83 -14.84 -20.10
N PRO A 157 -12.76 -15.52 -20.81
CA PRO A 157 -13.09 -16.92 -20.54
C PRO A 157 -11.92 -17.88 -20.81
N LEU A 158 -10.88 -17.45 -21.54
CA LEU A 158 -9.68 -18.24 -21.81
C LEU A 158 -8.61 -18.10 -20.72
N ASN A 159 -8.86 -17.26 -19.70
CA ASN A 159 -7.95 -17.05 -18.58
C ASN A 159 -8.02 -18.20 -17.55
N SER A 160 -7.48 -19.35 -17.95
CA SER A 160 -7.40 -20.58 -17.14
C SER A 160 -5.97 -20.92 -16.72
N GLY A 161 -5.10 -19.91 -16.60
CA GLY A 161 -3.67 -20.09 -16.35
C GLY A 161 -3.30 -20.44 -14.90
N LEU A 162 -2.11 -21.03 -14.72
CA LEU A 162 -1.53 -21.39 -13.41
C LEU A 162 -1.45 -20.21 -12.43
N TYR A 163 -1.27 -18.99 -12.93
CA TYR A 163 -1.10 -17.78 -12.12
C TYR A 163 -2.42 -17.11 -11.73
N ARG A 164 -3.57 -17.72 -12.04
CA ARG A 164 -4.89 -17.17 -11.71
C ARG A 164 -5.03 -16.89 -10.21
N ILE A 165 -4.82 -17.90 -9.40
CA ILE A 165 -5.00 -17.78 -7.95
C ILE A 165 -3.90 -16.92 -7.30
N PRO A 166 -2.59 -17.20 -7.50
CA PRO A 166 -1.54 -16.44 -6.83
C PRO A 166 -1.36 -15.02 -7.39
N GLY A 167 -1.79 -14.76 -8.63
CA GLY A 167 -1.57 -13.47 -9.29
C GLY A 167 -2.47 -12.35 -8.79
N TYR A 168 -3.64 -12.65 -8.21
CA TYR A 168 -4.62 -11.61 -7.86
C TYR A 168 -5.54 -11.92 -6.68
N GLY A 169 -5.30 -13.00 -5.93
CA GLY A 169 -5.95 -13.15 -4.62
C GLY A 169 -5.41 -12.14 -3.60
N ASP A 170 -6.28 -11.57 -2.77
CA ASP A 170 -5.90 -10.61 -1.72
C ASP A 170 -4.84 -11.14 -0.76
N PHE A 171 -4.98 -12.41 -0.35
CA PHE A 171 -4.01 -13.10 0.51
C PHE A 171 -2.61 -13.19 -0.10
N ALA A 172 -2.51 -13.12 -1.43
CA ALA A 172 -1.24 -13.29 -2.10
C ALA A 172 -0.34 -12.07 -1.90
N ILE A 173 -0.88 -10.87 -1.60
CA ILE A 173 -0.06 -9.66 -1.43
C ILE A 173 0.94 -9.83 -0.27
N SER A 174 0.48 -10.14 0.94
CA SER A 174 1.37 -10.35 2.10
C SER A 174 2.24 -11.59 1.92
N ASN A 175 1.66 -12.70 1.46
CA ASN A 175 2.39 -13.95 1.27
C ASN A 175 3.53 -13.81 0.25
N ARG A 176 3.34 -13.01 -0.81
CA ARG A 176 4.37 -12.74 -1.81
C ARG A 176 5.53 -11.94 -1.21
N VAL A 177 5.21 -10.91 -0.43
CA VAL A 177 6.21 -10.09 0.27
C VAL A 177 7.03 -10.97 1.20
N SER A 178 6.38 -11.79 2.04
CA SER A 178 7.07 -12.73 2.92
C SER A 178 7.94 -13.72 2.14
N TYR A 179 7.44 -14.28 1.04
CA TYR A 179 8.20 -15.22 0.22
C TYR A 179 9.44 -14.59 -0.42
N GLU A 180 9.29 -13.47 -1.12
CA GLU A 180 10.39 -12.83 -1.87
C GLU A 180 11.44 -12.21 -0.93
N LEU A 181 11.01 -11.67 0.22
CA LEU A 181 11.91 -11.08 1.22
C LEU A 181 12.42 -12.12 2.24
N GLY A 182 11.90 -13.35 2.22
CA GLY A 182 12.28 -14.44 3.11
C GLY A 182 11.85 -14.22 4.56
N LEU A 183 10.72 -13.58 4.81
CA LEU A 183 10.17 -13.37 6.15
C LEU A 183 9.40 -14.62 6.61
N THR A 184 9.58 -15.05 7.85
CA THR A 184 9.00 -16.32 8.35
C THR A 184 7.93 -16.14 9.42
N GLY A 185 7.60 -14.89 9.77
CA GLY A 185 6.54 -14.59 10.73
C GLY A 185 5.15 -14.61 10.11
N PRO A 186 4.12 -14.23 10.89
CA PRO A 186 2.71 -14.24 10.47
C PRO A 186 2.36 -13.28 9.34
#